data_AF-A0A8T3LHU5-F1
#
_entry.id   AF-A0A8T3LHU5-F1
#
_cell.length_a   1.000
_cell.length_b   1.000
_cell.length_c   1.000
_cell.angle_alpha   90.00
_cell.angle_beta   90.00
_cell.angle_gamma   90.00
#
_symmetry.space_group_name_H-M   'P 1'
#
loop_
_entity.id
_entity.type
_entity.pdbx_description
1 polymer ?
#
loop_
_entity_poly.entity_id
_entity_poly.type
_entity_poly.pdbx_seq_one_letter_code
_entity_poly.pdbx_strand_id
1 'polypeptide(L)'
;LSNDIVSQSLRFHTNAPLVSQPEQATFAVTDEAISSEQLNALSTGTAVAPEAGATLILQVASLSGGRMLRLTGAGIAEERMIAPQLPE
;
A
#
# COMPACT_ATOMS: atom_id res chain seq x y z
N LEU A 1 -2.89 -12.97 -9.75
CA LEU A 1 -1.43 -13.11 -9.97
C LEU A 1 -0.83 -13.93 -8.83
N SER A 2 -0.75 -15.25 -8.96
CA SER A 2 0.03 -16.07 -8.02
C SER A 2 1.36 -16.40 -8.69
N ASN A 3 2.45 -15.84 -8.17
CA ASN A 3 3.80 -16.14 -8.63
C ASN A 3 4.50 -16.95 -7.55
N ASP A 4 4.82 -18.21 -7.87
CA ASP A 4 5.41 -19.15 -6.92
C ASP A 4 6.80 -18.73 -6.48
N ILE A 5 7.58 -18.10 -7.36
CA ILE A 5 8.94 -17.62 -7.05
C ILE A 5 8.85 -16.55 -5.97
N VAL A 6 8.00 -15.54 -6.14
CA VAL A 6 7.82 -14.46 -5.16
C VAL A 6 7.37 -15.05 -3.82
N SER A 7 6.39 -15.95 -3.85
CA SER A 7 5.83 -16.58 -2.65
C SER A 7 6.86 -17.41 -1.89
N GLN A 8 7.69 -18.19 -2.59
CA GLN A 8 8.75 -18.99 -2.00
C GLN A 8 9.88 -18.12 -1.45
N SER A 9 10.32 -17.11 -2.21
CA SER A 9 11.37 -16.19 -1.76
C SER A 9 10.96 -15.43 -0.50
N LEU A 10 9.73 -14.91 -0.42
CA LEU A 10 9.23 -14.26 0.78
C LEU A 10 9.23 -15.22 1.98
N ARG A 11 8.68 -16.43 1.83
CA ARG A 11 8.67 -17.43 2.90
C ARG A 11 10.09 -17.78 3.36
N PHE A 12 11.02 -18.00 2.44
CA PHE A 12 12.38 -18.40 2.76
C PHE A 12 13.18 -17.28 3.45
N HIS A 13 13.07 -16.04 2.96
CA HIS A 13 13.92 -14.95 3.43
C HIS A 13 13.35 -14.18 4.63
N THR A 14 12.02 -14.14 4.80
CA THR A 14 11.38 -13.34 5.86
C THR A 14 10.55 -14.17 6.82
N ASN A 15 10.21 -15.41 6.46
CA ASN A 15 9.25 -16.25 7.17
C ASN A 15 7.88 -15.58 7.40
N ALA A 16 7.55 -14.57 6.57
CA ALA A 16 6.28 -13.87 6.68
C ALA A 16 5.11 -14.76 6.22
N PRO A 17 3.99 -14.78 6.95
CA PRO A 17 2.79 -15.47 6.51
C PRO A 17 2.20 -14.78 5.27
N LEU A 18 1.87 -15.57 4.26
CA LEU A 18 1.17 -15.09 3.08
C LEU A 18 -0.32 -15.38 3.24
N VAL A 19 -1.13 -14.31 3.31
CA VAL A 19 -2.58 -14.37 3.45
C VAL A 19 -3.26 -14.11 2.11
N SER A 20 -4.46 -14.64 1.93
CA SER A 20 -5.25 -14.47 0.70
C SER A 20 -6.25 -13.31 0.78
N GLN A 21 -6.61 -12.88 1.99
CA GLN A 21 -7.60 -11.82 2.23
C GLN A 21 -6.91 -10.51 2.63
N PRO A 22 -7.25 -9.36 2.00
CA PRO A 22 -6.62 -8.07 2.29
C PRO A 22 -6.73 -7.64 3.76
N GLU A 23 -7.85 -7.93 4.43
CA GLU A 23 -8.10 -7.55 5.81
C GLU A 23 -7.15 -8.20 6.82
N GLN A 24 -6.51 -9.31 6.44
CA GLN A 24 -5.56 -10.05 7.28
C GLN A 24 -4.11 -9.56 7.10
N ALA A 25 -3.86 -8.68 6.13
CA ALA A 25 -2.51 -8.26 5.78
C ALA A 25 -2.01 -7.13 6.70
N THR A 26 -0.81 -7.31 7.27
CA THR A 26 -0.04 -6.18 7.85
C THR A 26 0.63 -5.34 6.76
N PHE A 27 1.07 -6.00 5.67
CA PHE A 27 1.59 -5.35 4.47
C PHE A 27 0.80 -5.83 3.26
N ALA A 28 0.11 -4.91 2.58
CA ALA A 28 -0.57 -5.19 1.32
C ALA A 28 0.30 -4.69 0.17
N VAL A 29 0.54 -5.53 -0.83
CA VAL A 29 1.36 -5.20 -2.01
C VAL A 29 0.49 -5.34 -3.24
N THR A 30 0.39 -4.28 -4.03
CA THR A 30 -0.45 -4.23 -5.23
C THR A 30 0.12 -3.27 -6.26
N ASP A 31 -0.41 -3.29 -7.47
CA ASP A 31 -0.14 -2.33 -8.53
C ASP A 31 -1.34 -1.40 -8.73
N GLU A 32 -1.31 -0.63 -9.82
CA GLU A 32 -2.39 0.32 -10.15
C GLU A 32 -3.76 -0.35 -10.41
N ALA A 33 -3.83 -1.68 -10.52
CA ALA A 33 -5.07 -2.43 -10.74
C ALA A 33 -5.82 -2.78 -9.43
N ILE A 34 -5.40 -2.25 -8.28
CA ILE A 34 -6.14 -2.43 -7.02
C ILE A 34 -7.59 -1.96 -7.14
N SER A 35 -8.54 -2.81 -6.75
CA SER A 35 -9.96 -2.45 -6.75
C SER A 35 -10.33 -1.65 -5.50
N SER A 36 -11.41 -0.87 -5.57
CA SER A 36 -11.94 -0.15 -4.41
C SER A 36 -12.34 -1.10 -3.28
N GLU A 37 -12.85 -2.28 -3.59
CA GLU A 37 -13.19 -3.30 -2.59
C GLU A 37 -11.95 -3.80 -1.85
N GLN A 38 -10.86 -4.06 -2.57
CA GLN A 38 -9.60 -4.50 -1.97
C GLN A 38 -9.00 -3.40 -1.09
N LEU A 39 -9.04 -2.14 -1.54
CA LEU A 39 -8.56 -1.01 -0.77
C LEU A 39 -9.37 -0.80 0.51
N ASN A 40 -10.70 -0.89 0.42
CA ASN A 40 -11.61 -0.72 1.56
C ASN A 40 -11.55 -1.88 2.56
N ALA A 41 -11.09 -3.07 2.14
CA ALA A 41 -10.92 -4.22 3.01
C ALA A 41 -9.65 -4.15 3.88
N LEU A 42 -8.70 -3.26 3.57
CA LEU A 42 -7.48 -3.15 4.36
C LEU A 42 -7.77 -2.69 5.79
N SER A 43 -7.12 -3.34 6.76
CA SER A 43 -7.22 -2.98 8.16
C SER A 43 -6.73 -1.54 8.39
N THR A 44 -7.57 -0.67 8.98
CA THR A 44 -7.21 0.73 9.28
C THR A 44 -6.75 0.96 10.72
N GLY A 45 -6.55 -0.11 11.49
CA GLY A 45 -6.35 -0.04 12.94
C GLY A 45 -7.62 0.37 13.69
N THR A 46 -7.48 0.63 14.98
CA THR A 46 -8.59 1.10 15.84
C THR A 46 -8.21 2.38 16.57
N ALA A 47 -9.18 3.05 17.19
CA ALA A 47 -8.90 4.25 18.00
C ALA A 47 -7.93 3.98 19.17
N VAL A 48 -7.93 2.76 19.72
CA VAL A 48 -7.10 2.36 20.86
C VAL A 48 -5.79 1.70 20.45
N ALA A 49 -5.72 1.16 19.23
CA ALA A 49 -4.54 0.56 18.62
C ALA A 49 -4.45 0.97 17.14
N PRO A 50 -4.09 2.23 16.84
CA PRO A 50 -4.00 2.73 15.47
C PRO A 50 -2.87 2.07 14.66
N GLU A 51 -1.86 1.54 15.34
CA GLU A 51 -0.74 0.81 14.73
C GLU A 51 -1.11 -0.59 14.22
N ALA A 52 -2.26 -1.13 14.64
CA ALA A 52 -2.76 -2.43 14.20
C ALA A 52 -3.41 -2.38 12.79
N GLY A 53 -3.07 -1.38 11.99
CA GLY A 53 -3.49 -1.23 10.60
C GLY A 53 -2.53 -1.91 9.61
N ALA A 54 -2.93 -1.90 8.34
CA ALA A 54 -2.14 -2.35 7.22
C ALA A 54 -1.34 -1.20 6.61
N THR A 55 -0.13 -1.51 6.12
CA THR A 55 0.64 -0.61 5.25
C THR A 55 0.47 -1.05 3.80
N LEU A 56 0.00 -0.14 2.93
CA LEU A 56 -0.12 -0.37 1.50
C LEU A 56 1.17 0.02 0.77
N ILE A 57 1.78 -0.96 0.09
CA ILE A 57 2.89 -0.76 -0.85
C ILE A 57 2.29 -0.81 -2.26
N LEU A 58 2.03 0.37 -2.82
CA LEU A 58 1.47 0.53 -4.17
C LEU A 58 2.60 0.70 -5.18
N GLN A 59 2.72 -0.25 -6.10
CA GLN A 59 3.61 -0.15 -7.25
C GLN A 59 2.95 0.72 -8.32
N VAL A 60 3.55 1.89 -8.58
CA VAL A 60 3.11 2.83 -9.62
C VAL A 60 4.07 2.82 -10.79
N ALA A 61 3.57 3.10 -11.99
CA ALA A 61 4.37 3.19 -13.21
C ALA A 61 5.35 4.38 -13.18
N SER A 62 4.97 5.47 -12.51
CA SER A 62 5.84 6.64 -12.34
C SER A 62 5.49 7.47 -11.09
N LEU A 63 6.51 7.98 -10.41
CA LEU A 63 6.39 8.96 -9.32
C LEU A 63 6.14 10.40 -9.81
N SER A 64 6.06 10.60 -11.13
CA SER A 64 5.84 11.88 -11.81
C SER A 64 4.92 11.70 -13.02
N GLY A 65 4.33 12.79 -13.52
CA GLY A 65 3.47 12.75 -14.71
C GLY A 65 2.02 12.30 -14.47
N GLY A 66 1.62 12.09 -13.21
CA GLY A 66 0.23 11.97 -12.80
C GLY A 66 -0.44 13.31 -12.48
N ARG A 67 -1.58 13.26 -11.80
CA ARG A 67 -2.29 14.47 -11.34
C ARG A 67 -1.47 15.15 -10.24
N MET A 68 -1.28 16.46 -10.38
CA MET A 68 -0.53 17.24 -9.40
C MET A 68 -1.28 17.32 -8.06
N LEU A 69 -0.60 16.93 -6.99
CA LEU A 69 -1.08 16.96 -5.61
C LEU A 69 -0.25 17.94 -4.80
N ARG A 70 -0.93 18.73 -3.97
CA ARG A 70 -0.30 19.58 -2.97
C ARG A 70 -0.40 18.92 -1.60
N LEU A 71 0.74 18.60 -1.00
CA LEU A 71 0.83 18.03 0.33
C LEU A 71 1.14 19.12 1.37
N THR A 72 0.45 19.06 2.50
CA THR A 72 0.64 19.93 3.68
C THR A 72 0.41 19.10 4.95
N GLY A 73 1.02 19.48 6.08
CA GLY A 73 0.81 18.80 7.37
C GLY A 73 2.12 18.39 8.05
N ALA A 74 2.04 17.42 8.96
CA ALA A 74 3.20 16.97 9.75
C ALA A 74 4.39 16.57 8.87
N GLY A 75 5.58 17.08 9.19
CA GLY A 75 6.82 16.81 8.44
C GLY A 75 7.00 17.66 7.16
N ILE A 76 6.09 18.57 6.85
CA ILE A 76 6.19 19.51 5.71
C ILE A 76 6.23 20.94 6.25
N ALA A 77 7.26 21.71 5.88
CA ALA A 77 7.45 23.08 6.38
C ALA A 77 6.35 24.04 5.90
N GLU A 78 6.02 24.00 4.61
CA GLU A 78 4.96 24.81 4.00
C GLU A 78 4.07 23.92 3.12
N GLU A 79 4.45 23.72 1.86
CA GLU A 79 3.78 22.81 0.93
C GLU A 79 4.80 22.01 0.11
N ARG A 80 4.39 20.83 -0.36
CA ARG A 80 5.18 19.99 -1.27
C ARG A 80 4.32 19.49 -2.41
N MET A 81 4.78 19.72 -3.64
CA MET A 81 4.11 19.23 -4.84
C MET A 81 4.65 17.85 -5.23
N ILE A 82 3.75 16.91 -5.51
CA ILE A 82 4.07 15.59 -6.08
C ILE A 82 3.07 15.27 -7.21
N ALA A 83 3.42 14.36 -8.11
CA ALA A 83 2.54 13.96 -9.21
C ALA A 83 2.69 12.47 -9.57
N PRO A 84 2.53 11.52 -8.63
CA PRO A 84 2.56 10.10 -8.95
C PRO A 84 1.36 9.71 -9.82
N GLN A 85 1.54 8.69 -10.65
CA GLN A 85 0.44 8.03 -11.36
C GLN A 85 -0.30 7.13 -10.35
N LEU A 86 -1.48 7.56 -9.92
CA LEU A 86 -2.32 6.84 -8.96
C LEU A 86 -3.54 6.26 -9.69
N PRO A 87 -4.12 5.16 -9.16
CA PRO A 87 -5.42 4.67 -9.60
C PRO A 87 -6.49 5.78 -9.58
N GLU A 88 -7.46 5.71 -10.49
CA GLU A 88 -8.57 6.67 -10.56
C GLU A 88 -9.50 6.62 -9.35
#